data_AF-L1IY69-F1
#
_entry.id   AF-L1IY69-F1
#
_cell.length_a   1.000
_cell.length_b   1.000
_cell.length_c   1.000
_cell.angle_alpha   90.00
_cell.angle_beta   90.00
_cell.angle_gamma   90.00
#
_symmetry.space_group_name_H-M   'P 1'
#
loop_
_entity.id
_entity.type
_entity.pdbx_description
1 polymer ?
#
loop_
_entity_poly.entity_id
_entity_poly.type
_entity_poly.pdbx_seq_one_letter_code
_entity_poly.pdbx_strand_id
1 'polypeptide(L)'
;MEPITRRHLRPAHRSPTTTRLVIDPVFLSKVKSLAEASDGLFLAQSEAGDPQYVRWRDAMADPTLESTICWAKIKNATRAIEKLVRSYDFCVYKLLDVVRQSIIFKDLDHLCDCLDKIARDPEIEVVRIKNRLDPDFDSKISGGYRDIGINLRIVSTQTKKEGVEGHICELQLLLEDFHKLKTLEGHKRHVQFRNLRCE
;
A
#
# COMPACT_ATOMS: atom_id res chain seq x y z
N MET A 1 14.31 -48.27 31.61
CA MET A 1 13.91 -46.94 32.09
C MET A 1 14.89 -45.93 31.51
N GLU A 2 14.53 -45.30 30.39
CA GLU A 2 15.25 -44.15 29.83
C GLU A 2 14.27 -42.97 29.75
N PRO A 3 14.66 -41.74 30.14
CA PRO A 3 13.77 -40.60 30.05
C PRO A 3 13.90 -39.89 28.70
N ILE A 4 12.77 -39.79 28.01
CA ILE A 4 12.55 -38.88 26.89
C ILE A 4 12.34 -37.49 27.46
N THR A 5 13.17 -36.51 27.10
CA THR A 5 12.75 -35.09 27.11
C THR A 5 13.28 -34.37 25.87
N ARG A 6 12.49 -34.38 24.80
CA ARG A 6 12.62 -33.43 23.68
C ARG A 6 12.19 -32.04 24.16
N ARG A 7 13.15 -31.13 24.36
CA ARG A 7 12.87 -29.70 24.43
C ARG A 7 12.39 -29.22 23.07
N HIS A 8 11.09 -28.95 22.93
CA HIS A 8 10.57 -28.13 21.83
C HIS A 8 11.09 -26.70 22.00
N LEU A 9 12.09 -26.34 21.22
CA LEU A 9 12.47 -24.94 21.00
C LEU A 9 11.30 -24.24 20.29
N ARG A 10 10.51 -23.46 21.03
CA ARG A 10 9.60 -22.50 20.42
C ARG A 10 10.44 -21.43 19.72
N PRO A 11 10.14 -21.05 18.47
CA PRO A 11 10.83 -19.95 17.83
C PRO A 11 10.57 -18.66 18.61
N ALA A 12 11.61 -17.86 18.78
CA ALA A 12 11.56 -16.60 19.51
C ALA A 12 10.54 -15.65 18.86
N HIS A 13 9.49 -15.31 19.61
CA HIS A 13 8.51 -14.32 19.18
C HIS A 13 9.20 -12.95 19.16
N ARG A 14 9.60 -12.47 17.98
CA ARG A 14 10.11 -11.09 17.82
C ARG A 14 8.97 -10.10 18.05
N SER A 15 9.32 -8.95 18.60
CA SER A 15 8.35 -7.90 18.94
C SER A 15 7.74 -7.29 17.66
N PRO A 16 6.47 -6.82 17.70
CA PRO A 16 5.80 -6.20 16.55
C PRO A 16 6.54 -4.99 15.97
N THR A 17 7.46 -4.39 16.73
CA THR A 17 8.25 -3.22 16.34
C THR A 17 9.34 -3.59 15.31
N THR A 18 9.91 -4.79 15.39
CA THR A 18 11.00 -5.23 14.51
C THR A 18 10.52 -5.57 13.10
N THR A 19 9.35 -6.19 12.96
CA THR A 19 8.73 -6.51 11.65
C THR A 19 8.46 -5.25 10.81
N ARG A 20 8.05 -4.16 11.47
CA ARG A 20 7.61 -2.90 10.82
C ARG A 20 8.77 -2.11 10.21
N LEU A 21 9.93 -2.13 10.86
CA LEU A 21 11.13 -1.41 10.39
C LEU A 21 11.73 -2.06 9.14
N VAL A 22 11.44 -3.35 8.90
CA VAL A 22 12.00 -4.10 7.77
C VAL A 22 11.08 -4.04 6.55
N ILE A 23 9.77 -4.23 6.73
CA ILE A 23 8.86 -4.40 5.59
C ILE A 23 8.58 -3.07 4.85
N ASP A 24 8.48 -1.94 5.54
CA ASP A 24 8.22 -0.64 4.93
C ASP A 24 9.29 -0.23 3.90
N PRO A 25 10.61 -0.25 4.21
CA PRO A 25 11.63 0.09 3.23
C PRO A 25 11.72 -0.93 2.09
N VAL A 26 11.51 -2.23 2.35
CA VAL A 26 11.50 -3.26 1.30
C VAL A 26 10.34 -3.05 0.33
N PHE A 27 9.14 -2.80 0.87
CA PHE A 27 7.96 -2.53 0.05
C PHE A 27 8.12 -1.23 -0.73
N LEU A 28 8.61 -0.16 -0.11
CA LEU A 28 8.86 1.11 -0.78
C LEU A 28 9.88 0.96 -1.92
N SER A 29 10.96 0.20 -1.70
CA SER A 29 11.93 -0.11 -2.76
C SER A 29 11.28 -0.84 -3.93
N LYS A 30 10.42 -1.83 -3.67
CA LYS A 30 9.69 -2.53 -4.74
C LYS A 30 8.73 -1.59 -5.49
N VAL A 31 8.02 -0.73 -4.77
CA VAL A 31 7.10 0.27 -5.37
C VAL A 31 7.85 1.24 -6.28
N LYS A 32 9.05 1.70 -5.87
CA LYS A 32 9.92 2.52 -6.70
C LYS A 32 10.36 1.77 -7.97
N SER A 33 10.79 0.52 -7.87
CA SER A 33 11.15 -0.29 -9.04
C SER A 33 9.96 -0.50 -9.99
N LEU A 34 8.76 -0.73 -9.48
CA LEU A 34 7.55 -0.83 -10.30
C LEU A 34 7.27 0.49 -11.03
N ALA A 35 7.30 1.63 -10.30
CA ALA A 35 7.09 2.95 -10.89
C ALA A 35 8.16 3.30 -11.95
N GLU A 36 9.42 2.95 -11.72
CA GLU A 36 10.49 3.10 -12.71
C GLU A 36 10.15 2.35 -14.00
N ALA A 37 9.70 1.11 -13.85
CA ALA A 37 9.49 0.20 -14.97
C ALA A 37 8.21 0.52 -15.76
N SER A 38 7.23 1.22 -15.17
CA SER A 38 5.92 1.53 -15.76
C SER A 38 5.61 3.03 -15.88
N ASP A 39 6.61 3.91 -15.88
CA ASP A 39 6.44 5.37 -15.97
C ASP A 39 5.52 5.99 -14.89
N GLY A 40 5.60 5.43 -13.67
CA GLY A 40 4.81 5.84 -12.52
C GLY A 40 5.27 7.17 -11.91
N LEU A 41 4.29 7.88 -11.34
CA LEU A 41 4.46 9.14 -10.63
C LEU A 41 4.12 9.00 -9.15
N PHE A 42 4.66 9.90 -8.34
CA PHE A 42 4.34 10.06 -6.93
C PHE A 42 3.85 11.48 -6.64
N LEU A 43 2.97 11.60 -5.64
CA LEU A 43 2.52 12.90 -5.16
C LEU A 43 3.71 13.66 -4.56
N ALA A 44 3.89 14.92 -4.95
CA ALA A 44 4.86 15.83 -4.39
C ALA A 44 4.21 16.86 -3.47
N GLN A 45 5.01 17.42 -2.57
CA GLN A 45 4.64 18.60 -1.79
C GLN A 45 4.34 19.75 -2.76
N SER A 46 3.20 20.40 -2.55
CA SER A 46 2.77 21.55 -3.33
C SER A 46 2.43 22.69 -2.38
N GLU A 47 3.00 23.87 -2.62
CA GLU A 47 2.56 25.11 -1.97
C GLU A 47 1.30 25.69 -2.63
N ALA A 48 1.01 25.25 -3.86
CA ALA A 48 -0.19 25.60 -4.60
C ALA A 48 -1.36 24.67 -4.24
N GLY A 49 -2.59 25.14 -4.43
CA GLY A 49 -3.79 24.35 -4.11
C GLY A 49 -3.95 23.04 -4.91
N ASP A 50 -3.25 22.93 -6.04
CA ASP A 50 -3.30 21.74 -6.90
C ASP A 50 -2.20 20.72 -6.55
N PRO A 51 -2.50 19.41 -6.61
CA PRO A 51 -1.52 18.37 -6.37
C PRO A 51 -0.47 18.35 -7.48
N GLN A 52 0.80 18.31 -7.09
CA GLN A 52 1.93 18.12 -8.01
C GLN A 52 2.40 16.67 -8.00
N TYR A 53 2.96 16.23 -9.13
CA TYR A 53 3.42 14.87 -9.31
C TYR A 53 4.84 14.85 -9.84
N VAL A 54 5.65 13.95 -9.28
CA VAL A 54 7.03 13.71 -9.71
C VAL A 54 7.10 12.32 -10.32
N ARG A 55 7.55 12.24 -11.57
CA ARG A 55 7.85 10.98 -12.23
C ARG A 55 9.07 10.36 -11.56
N TRP A 56 9.00 9.07 -11.24
CA TRP A 56 10.07 8.44 -10.46
C TRP A 56 11.43 8.46 -11.17
N ARG A 57 11.45 8.28 -12.50
CA ARG A 57 12.68 8.38 -13.31
C ARG A 57 13.34 9.75 -13.22
N ASP A 58 12.56 10.82 -13.13
CA ASP A 58 13.09 12.18 -13.00
C ASP A 58 13.68 12.38 -11.61
N ALA A 59 13.06 11.84 -10.56
CA ALA A 59 13.60 11.86 -9.20
C ALA A 59 14.89 11.04 -9.04
N MET A 60 15.08 9.98 -9.84
CA MET A 60 16.34 9.24 -9.87
C MET A 60 17.47 10.07 -10.51
N ALA A 61 17.15 10.95 -11.45
CA ALA A 61 18.10 11.85 -12.08
C ALA A 61 18.38 13.11 -11.23
N ASP A 62 17.39 13.57 -10.47
CA ASP A 62 17.48 14.73 -9.60
C ASP A 62 17.00 14.42 -8.17
N PRO A 63 17.93 14.20 -7.21
CA PRO A 63 17.60 13.91 -5.82
C PRO A 63 16.77 15.00 -5.11
N THR A 64 16.79 16.24 -5.63
CA THR A 64 15.97 17.31 -5.05
C THR A 64 14.48 17.04 -5.25
N LEU A 65 14.10 16.44 -6.38
CA LEU A 65 12.72 16.02 -6.66
C LEU A 65 12.27 14.90 -5.72
N GLU A 66 13.13 13.93 -5.41
CA GLU A 66 12.80 12.86 -4.45
C GLU A 66 12.42 13.44 -3.08
N SER A 67 13.14 14.48 -2.63
CA SER A 67 12.88 15.11 -1.32
C SER A 67 11.49 15.76 -1.21
N THR A 68 10.89 16.10 -2.36
CA THR A 68 9.52 16.64 -2.42
C THR A 68 8.44 15.56 -2.37
N ILE A 69 8.78 14.28 -2.58
CA ILE A 69 7.79 13.20 -2.66
C ILE A 69 7.14 12.94 -1.30
N CYS A 70 5.81 12.90 -1.31
CA CYS A 70 4.96 12.56 -0.18
C CYS A 70 4.76 11.04 -0.06
N TRP A 71 5.67 10.34 0.60
CA TRP A 71 5.51 8.92 0.90
C TRP A 71 4.36 8.66 1.87
N ALA A 72 3.62 7.57 1.65
CA ALA A 72 2.57 7.17 2.58
C ALA A 72 3.18 6.75 3.93
N LYS A 73 2.74 7.40 5.00
CA LYS A 73 3.15 7.06 6.36
C LYS A 73 2.52 5.73 6.79
N ILE A 74 3.28 4.95 7.55
CA ILE A 74 2.76 3.80 8.28
C ILE A 74 1.52 4.21 9.08
N LYS A 75 0.48 3.39 9.02
CA LYS A 75 -0.75 3.65 9.75
C LYS A 75 -0.47 3.72 11.25
N ASN A 76 -0.82 4.85 11.86
CA ASN A 76 -0.64 5.01 13.31
C ASN A 76 -1.58 4.08 14.11
N ALA A 77 -1.20 3.82 15.36
CA ALA A 77 -1.91 2.86 16.22
C ALA A 77 -3.38 3.26 16.46
N THR A 78 -3.67 4.54 16.71
CA THR A 78 -5.03 5.03 16.93
C THR A 78 -5.92 4.75 15.73
N ARG A 79 -5.46 5.09 14.51
CA ARG A 79 -6.18 4.84 13.25
C ARG A 79 -6.32 3.36 12.93
N ALA A 80 -5.36 2.53 13.35
CA ALA A 80 -5.45 1.07 13.24
C ALA A 80 -6.55 0.52 14.16
N ILE A 81 -6.57 0.93 15.43
CA ILE A 81 -7.59 0.53 16.41
C ILE A 81 -8.98 0.98 15.96
N GLU A 82 -9.14 2.25 15.56
CA GLU A 82 -10.40 2.76 15.03
C GLU A 82 -10.92 1.93 13.86
N LYS A 83 -10.03 1.52 12.94
CA LYS A 83 -10.40 0.70 11.79
C LYS A 83 -10.77 -0.73 12.20
N LEU A 84 -10.08 -1.31 13.18
CA LEU A 84 -10.37 -2.64 13.70
C LEU A 84 -11.73 -2.72 14.38
N VAL A 85 -12.01 -1.75 15.26
CA VAL A 85 -13.30 -1.64 15.97
C VAL A 85 -14.43 -1.46 14.96
N ARG A 86 -14.23 -0.55 13.99
CA ARG A 86 -15.30 -0.16 13.06
C ARG A 86 -15.59 -1.23 12.02
N SER A 87 -14.55 -1.81 11.41
CA SER A 87 -14.69 -2.55 10.15
C SER A 87 -14.46 -4.05 10.29
N TYR A 88 -13.78 -4.49 11.34
CA TYR A 88 -13.19 -5.84 11.40
C TYR A 88 -13.48 -6.62 12.68
N ASP A 89 -14.32 -6.10 13.58
CA ASP A 89 -14.65 -6.75 14.86
C ASP A 89 -13.39 -7.22 15.60
N PHE A 90 -12.43 -6.30 15.74
CA PHE A 90 -11.12 -6.53 16.38
C PHE A 90 -10.22 -7.61 15.72
N CYS A 91 -10.61 -8.18 14.58
CA CYS A 91 -9.81 -9.18 13.87
C CYS A 91 -8.56 -8.54 13.23
N VAL A 92 -7.44 -8.54 13.97
CA VAL A 92 -6.18 -7.88 13.57
C VAL A 92 -5.65 -8.34 12.21
N TYR A 93 -5.82 -9.63 11.87
CA TYR A 93 -5.37 -10.20 10.60
C TYR A 93 -6.11 -9.64 9.36
N LYS A 94 -7.23 -8.91 9.55
CA LYS A 94 -7.96 -8.21 8.48
C LYS A 94 -7.44 -6.79 8.22
N LEU A 95 -6.49 -6.29 9.02
CA LEU A 95 -5.89 -4.97 8.84
C LEU A 95 -4.74 -5.03 7.82
N LEU A 96 -5.10 -4.91 6.54
CA LEU A 96 -4.18 -5.15 5.41
C LEU A 96 -3.47 -3.89 4.87
N ASP A 97 -3.63 -2.74 5.53
CA ASP A 97 -3.15 -1.44 5.05
C ASP A 97 -2.29 -0.70 6.10
N VAL A 98 -1.58 -1.45 6.95
CA VAL A 98 -0.62 -0.85 7.91
C VAL A 98 0.53 -0.20 7.14
N VAL A 99 1.12 -0.95 6.21
CA VAL A 99 2.11 -0.49 5.23
C VAL A 99 1.42 -0.40 3.88
N ARG A 100 1.52 0.77 3.25
CA ARG A 100 0.80 1.08 2.02
C ARG A 100 1.52 2.13 1.22
N GLN A 101 1.35 2.14 -0.09
CA GLN A 101 1.87 3.15 -1.02
C GLN A 101 0.91 3.32 -2.20
N SER A 102 1.13 4.36 -2.99
CA SER A 102 0.39 4.62 -4.21
C SER A 102 1.32 4.95 -5.37
N ILE A 103 0.98 4.50 -6.56
CA ILE A 103 1.59 4.94 -7.82
C ILE A 103 0.49 5.62 -8.66
N ILE A 104 0.80 6.80 -9.17
CA ILE A 104 -0.07 7.59 -10.03
C ILE A 104 0.38 7.43 -11.48
N PHE A 105 -0.57 7.36 -12.42
CA PHE A 105 -0.32 7.21 -13.86
C PHE A 105 -1.07 8.28 -14.63
N LYS A 106 -0.49 8.74 -15.74
CA LYS A 106 -1.16 9.69 -16.65
C LYS A 106 -2.26 9.05 -17.47
N ASP A 107 -2.12 7.76 -17.79
CA ASP A 107 -3.03 7.03 -18.66
C ASP A 107 -3.17 5.56 -18.21
N LEU A 108 -4.14 4.88 -18.83
CA LEU A 108 -4.44 3.47 -18.55
C LEU A 108 -3.37 2.53 -19.08
N ASP A 109 -2.64 2.88 -20.15
CA ASP A 109 -1.65 2.00 -20.76
C ASP A 109 -0.49 1.74 -19.79
N HIS A 110 0.05 2.80 -19.18
CA HIS A 110 1.10 2.69 -18.15
C HIS A 110 0.61 1.99 -16.88
N LEU A 111 -0.66 2.19 -16.50
CA LEU A 111 -1.25 1.51 -15.36
C LEU A 111 -1.39 0.00 -15.61
N CYS A 112 -1.88 -0.39 -16.80
CA CYS A 112 -1.97 -1.78 -17.24
C CYS A 112 -0.60 -2.44 -17.33
N ASP A 113 0.40 -1.74 -17.86
CA ASP A 113 1.78 -2.19 -17.89
C ASP A 113 2.35 -2.43 -16.47
N CYS A 114 2.00 -1.59 -15.50
CA CYS A 114 2.34 -1.81 -14.10
C CYS A 114 1.70 -3.09 -13.53
N LEU A 115 0.41 -3.34 -13.81
CA LEU A 115 -0.27 -4.58 -13.40
C LEU A 115 0.40 -5.82 -13.99
N ASP A 116 0.77 -5.75 -15.26
CA ASP A 116 1.47 -6.80 -15.98
C ASP A 116 2.84 -7.11 -15.34
N LYS A 117 3.56 -6.08 -14.92
CA LYS A 117 4.82 -6.23 -14.18
C LYS A 117 4.62 -6.82 -12.79
N ILE A 118 3.59 -6.39 -12.06
CA ILE A 118 3.20 -6.97 -10.76
C ILE A 118 2.89 -8.46 -10.91
N ALA A 119 2.13 -8.85 -11.95
CA ALA A 119 1.74 -10.24 -12.19
C ALA A 119 2.92 -11.15 -12.57
N ARG A 120 4.01 -10.59 -13.11
CA ARG A 120 5.20 -11.33 -13.56
C ARG A 120 6.36 -11.26 -12.57
N ASP A 121 6.30 -10.41 -11.53
CA ASP A 121 7.38 -10.27 -10.55
C ASP A 121 7.43 -11.50 -9.62
N PRO A 122 8.51 -12.29 -9.62
CA PRO A 122 8.61 -13.52 -8.83
C PRO A 122 8.68 -13.28 -7.30
N GLU A 123 8.92 -12.04 -6.87
CA GLU A 123 8.93 -11.66 -5.46
C GLU A 123 7.58 -11.09 -4.99
N ILE A 124 6.60 -10.92 -5.88
CA ILE A 124 5.28 -10.40 -5.51
C ILE A 124 4.27 -11.54 -5.48
N GLU A 125 3.59 -11.68 -4.35
CA GLU A 125 2.42 -12.54 -4.25
C GLU A 125 1.16 -11.69 -4.07
N VAL A 126 0.27 -11.71 -5.06
CA VAL A 126 -1.00 -10.99 -5.00
C VAL A 126 -1.99 -11.75 -4.13
N VAL A 127 -2.47 -11.10 -3.06
CA VAL A 127 -3.47 -11.66 -2.14
C VAL A 127 -4.89 -11.29 -2.57
N ARG A 128 -5.08 -10.05 -3.01
CA ARG A 128 -6.41 -9.54 -3.42
C ARG A 128 -6.26 -8.34 -4.34
N ILE A 129 -7.12 -8.26 -5.34
CA ILE A 129 -7.31 -7.05 -6.17
C ILE A 129 -8.71 -6.49 -5.94
N LYS A 130 -8.81 -5.18 -5.81
CA LYS A 130 -10.04 -4.40 -5.80
C LYS A 130 -10.01 -3.47 -7.01
N ASN A 131 -10.61 -3.91 -8.11
CA ASN A 131 -10.74 -3.09 -9.30
C ASN A 131 -11.93 -2.13 -9.15
N ARG A 132 -11.66 -0.88 -8.74
CA ARG A 132 -12.69 0.17 -8.73
C ARG A 132 -12.67 0.99 -10.01
N LEU A 133 -11.83 0.66 -11.00
CA LEU A 133 -11.89 1.27 -12.33
C LEU A 133 -12.90 0.57 -13.24
N ASP A 134 -13.35 -0.62 -12.88
CA ASP A 134 -14.41 -1.33 -13.59
C ASP A 134 -15.67 -0.45 -13.78
N PRO A 135 -16.20 -0.30 -15.01
CA PRO A 135 -17.43 0.45 -15.26
C PRO A 135 -18.64 -0.05 -14.46
N ASP A 136 -18.68 -1.35 -14.16
CA ASP A 136 -19.77 -1.99 -13.41
C ASP A 136 -19.58 -1.88 -11.88
N PHE A 137 -18.45 -1.32 -11.41
CA PHE A 137 -18.23 -1.07 -10.00
C PHE A 137 -19.15 0.05 -9.48
N ASP A 138 -20.01 -0.28 -8.50
CA ASP A 138 -20.84 0.73 -7.83
C ASP A 138 -19.97 1.70 -7.00
N SER A 139 -19.69 2.85 -7.60
CA SER A 139 -18.89 3.92 -7.00
C SER A 139 -19.47 4.49 -5.70
N LYS A 140 -20.77 4.28 -5.42
CA LYS A 140 -21.37 4.72 -4.13
C LYS A 140 -20.76 3.98 -2.95
N ILE A 141 -20.35 2.72 -3.14
CA ILE A 141 -19.71 1.90 -2.10
C ILE A 141 -18.33 2.46 -1.74
N SER A 142 -17.64 3.12 -2.67
CA SER A 142 -16.33 3.71 -2.44
C SER A 142 -16.40 5.20 -2.08
N GLY A 143 -17.59 5.81 -2.04
CA GLY A 143 -17.74 7.26 -1.96
C GLY A 143 -17.12 7.99 -3.15
N GLY A 144 -17.20 7.39 -4.34
CA GLY A 144 -16.71 7.96 -5.61
C GLY A 144 -15.26 7.65 -5.95
N TYR A 145 -14.54 6.91 -5.11
CA TYR A 145 -13.13 6.56 -5.34
C TYR A 145 -12.99 5.55 -6.50
N ARG A 146 -12.08 5.87 -7.42
CA ARG A 146 -11.71 5.08 -8.60
C ARG A 146 -10.20 4.83 -8.58
N ASP A 147 -9.81 3.60 -8.28
CA ASP A 147 -8.44 3.12 -8.21
C ASP A 147 -8.41 1.58 -8.35
N ILE A 148 -7.20 1.03 -8.51
CA ILE A 148 -6.96 -0.41 -8.33
C ILE A 148 -6.21 -0.58 -7.02
N GLY A 149 -6.89 -1.14 -6.02
CA GLY A 149 -6.29 -1.48 -4.73
C GLY A 149 -5.79 -2.92 -4.72
N ILE A 150 -4.50 -3.14 -4.49
CA ILE A 150 -3.85 -4.45 -4.49
C ILE A 150 -3.33 -4.72 -3.09
N ASN A 151 -3.80 -5.80 -2.48
CA ASN A 151 -3.16 -6.36 -1.30
C ASN A 151 -2.17 -7.43 -1.76
N LEU A 152 -0.90 -7.28 -1.40
CA LEU A 152 0.18 -8.15 -1.86
C LEU A 152 1.19 -8.43 -0.75
N ARG A 153 2.01 -9.46 -0.94
CA ARG A 153 3.18 -9.76 -0.10
C ARG A 153 4.45 -9.63 -0.93
N ILE A 154 5.53 -9.21 -0.28
CA ILE A 154 6.88 -9.26 -0.85
C ILE A 154 7.56 -10.51 -0.29
N VAL A 155 7.85 -11.47 -1.15
CA VAL A 155 8.38 -12.80 -0.82
C VAL A 155 9.80 -12.97 -1.37
N SER A 156 10.68 -12.03 -1.00
CA SER A 156 12.11 -12.05 -1.36
C SER A 156 12.97 -12.83 -0.36
N THR A 157 14.20 -13.15 -0.74
CA THR A 157 15.22 -13.73 0.16
C THR A 157 15.39 -12.91 1.44
N GLN A 158 15.37 -11.57 1.33
CA GLN A 158 15.48 -10.67 2.48
C GLN A 158 14.27 -10.81 3.41
N THR A 159 13.06 -10.77 2.88
CA THR A 159 11.84 -10.88 3.72
C THR A 159 11.74 -12.22 4.43
N LYS A 160 12.13 -13.33 3.77
CA LYS A 160 12.20 -14.66 4.38
C LYS A 160 13.25 -14.72 5.50
N LYS A 161 14.44 -14.16 5.27
CA LYS A 161 15.50 -14.11 6.27
C LYS A 161 15.07 -13.36 7.53
N GLU A 162 14.29 -12.29 7.35
CA GLU A 162 13.79 -11.46 8.44
C GLU A 162 12.46 -11.96 9.04
N GLY A 163 11.84 -12.99 8.45
CA GLY A 163 10.57 -13.57 8.90
C GLY A 163 9.38 -12.63 8.74
N VAL A 164 9.39 -11.80 7.68
CA VAL A 164 8.36 -10.78 7.41
C VAL A 164 7.64 -10.98 6.08
N GLU A 165 7.95 -12.05 5.34
CA GLU A 165 7.38 -12.39 4.03
C GLU A 165 5.85 -12.60 4.05
N GLY A 166 5.28 -12.89 5.22
CA GLY A 166 3.84 -13.02 5.42
C GLY A 166 3.09 -11.68 5.54
N HIS A 167 3.80 -10.55 5.65
CA HIS A 167 3.17 -9.24 5.84
C HIS A 167 2.47 -8.78 4.56
N ILE A 168 1.22 -8.33 4.71
CA ILE A 168 0.42 -7.81 3.60
C ILE A 168 0.58 -6.30 3.53
N CYS A 169 1.01 -5.80 2.37
CA CYS A 169 1.05 -4.40 2.03
C CYS A 169 -0.13 -4.04 1.12
N GLU A 170 -0.55 -2.78 1.13
CA GLU A 170 -1.53 -2.24 0.19
C GLU A 170 -0.85 -1.32 -0.84
N LEU A 171 -0.95 -1.67 -2.13
CA LEU A 171 -0.55 -0.82 -3.24
C LEU A 171 -1.81 -0.27 -3.93
N GLN A 172 -1.88 1.04 -4.11
CA GLN A 172 -2.95 1.68 -4.86
C GLN A 172 -2.41 2.20 -6.20
N LEU A 173 -3.03 1.81 -7.31
CA LEU A 173 -2.74 2.34 -8.64
C LEU A 173 -3.87 3.30 -9.03
N LEU A 174 -3.52 4.52 -9.41
CA LEU A 174 -4.49 5.59 -9.69
C LEU A 174 -4.15 6.29 -10.98
N LEU A 175 -5.18 6.71 -11.72
CA LEU A 175 -5.00 7.72 -12.76
C LEU A 175 -4.93 9.11 -12.13
N GLU A 176 -4.10 9.97 -12.71
CA GLU A 176 -3.85 11.34 -12.23
C GLU A 176 -5.16 12.14 -12.09
N ASP A 177 -6.06 12.03 -13.08
CA ASP A 177 -7.34 12.74 -13.07
C ASP A 177 -8.26 12.26 -11.94
N PHE A 178 -8.29 10.95 -11.65
CA PHE A 178 -9.04 10.43 -10.50
C PHE A 178 -8.38 10.80 -9.17
N HIS A 179 -7.05 10.88 -9.13
CA HIS A 179 -6.33 11.32 -7.93
C HIS A 179 -6.61 12.80 -7.62
N LYS A 180 -6.63 13.69 -8.64
CA LYS A 180 -6.97 15.11 -8.48
C LYS A 180 -8.36 15.33 -7.85
N LEU A 181 -9.32 14.46 -8.17
CA LEU A 181 -10.66 14.51 -7.59
C LEU A 181 -10.69 14.11 -6.10
N LYS A 182 -9.65 13.46 -5.58
CA LYS A 182 -9.48 13.19 -4.14
C LYS A 182 -9.06 14.47 -3.42
N THR A 183 -9.96 15.45 -3.33
CA THR A 183 -9.72 16.66 -2.54
C THR A 183 -9.63 16.32 -1.05
N LEU A 184 -8.90 17.13 -0.27
CA LEU A 184 -8.83 17.00 1.19
C LEU A 184 -10.23 17.03 1.83
N GLU A 185 -11.14 17.86 1.30
CA GLU A 185 -12.54 17.87 1.68
C GLU A 185 -13.31 16.62 1.24
N GLY A 186 -13.02 16.10 0.04
CA GLY A 186 -13.54 14.81 -0.43
C GLY A 186 -13.10 13.65 0.46
N HIS A 187 -11.86 13.66 0.95
CA HIS A 187 -11.36 12.67 1.90
C HIS A 187 -12.05 12.79 3.26
N LYS A 188 -12.22 14.01 3.80
CA LYS A 188 -12.97 14.24 5.04
C LYS A 188 -14.42 13.78 4.91
N ARG A 189 -15.11 14.14 3.83
CA ARG A 189 -16.49 13.71 3.53
C ARG A 189 -16.59 12.20 3.37
N HIS A 190 -15.65 11.56 2.68
CA HIS A 190 -15.59 10.11 2.56
C HIS A 190 -15.40 9.43 3.93
N VAL A 191 -14.50 9.95 4.77
CA VAL A 191 -14.31 9.43 6.13
C VAL A 191 -15.59 9.56 6.96
N GLN A 192 -16.29 10.69 6.87
CA GLN A 192 -17.58 10.89 7.55
C GLN A 192 -18.66 9.92 7.04
N PHE A 193 -18.85 9.85 5.72
CA PHE A 193 -19.81 8.94 5.08
C PHE A 193 -19.54 7.48 5.44
N ARG A 194 -18.29 7.04 5.37
CA ARG A 194 -17.88 5.68 5.71
C ARG A 194 -18.05 5.38 7.19
N ASN A 195 -17.73 6.34 8.06
CA ASN A 195 -17.93 6.16 9.51
C ASN A 195 -19.40 5.94 9.88
N LEU A 196 -20.33 6.63 9.21
CA LEU A 196 -21.77 6.43 9.42
C LEU A 196 -22.25 5.03 9.02
N ARG A 197 -21.51 4.33 8.15
CA ARG A 197 -21.85 2.99 7.67
C ARG A 197 -21.15 1.87 8.44
N CYS A 198 -20.33 2.21 9.43
CA CYS A 198 -19.46 1.26 10.14
C CYS A 198 -18.54 0.46 9.18
N GLU A 199 -18.05 1.11 8.11
CA GLU A 199 -17.19 0.50 7.08
C GLU A 199 -15.71 0.86 7.20
#